data_AF-A0A218ZM67-F1
#
_entry.id   AF-A0A218ZM67-F1
#
_cell.length_a   1.000
_cell.length_b   1.000
_cell.length_c   1.000
_cell.angle_alpha   90.00
_cell.angle_beta   90.00
_cell.angle_gamma   90.00
#
_symmetry.space_group_name_H-M   'P 1'
#
loop_
_entity.id
_entity.type
_entity.pdbx_description
1 polymer ?
#
loop_
_entity_poly.entity_id
_entity_poly.type
_entity_poly.pdbx_seq_one_letter_code
_entity_poly.pdbx_strand_id
1 'polypeptide(L)'
;MTESGSRNNPDNGERIISASELAEFDYCALSWYYTREGYRVPADRVERMNRGTIAHEEAETDRERNSKLSVTLIVAILLVIVFMFIVFI
;
A
#
# COMPACT_ATOMS: atom_id res chain seq x y z
N MET A 1 7.03 -9.76 -19.09
CA MET A 1 5.66 -9.79 -19.67
C MET A 1 4.76 -10.47 -18.66
N THR A 2 4.09 -9.69 -17.84
CA THR A 2 2.92 -10.06 -17.03
C THR A 2 1.97 -8.87 -17.07
N GLU A 3 0.69 -9.18 -17.18
CA GLU A 3 -0.32 -8.37 -17.87
C GLU A 3 -0.63 -7.03 -17.20
N SER A 4 -0.62 -5.97 -18.03
CA SER A 4 -1.36 -4.74 -17.79
C SER A 4 -2.85 -5.07 -17.79
N GLY A 5 -3.36 -5.54 -16.64
CA GLY A 5 -4.76 -5.84 -16.41
C GLY A 5 -5.62 -4.61 -16.71
N SER A 6 -6.38 -4.72 -17.78
CA SER A 6 -7.54 -3.89 -18.14
C SER A 6 -8.29 -3.39 -16.90
N ARG A 7 -8.28 -2.07 -16.65
CA ARG A 7 -9.15 -1.40 -15.65
C ARG A 7 -10.61 -1.31 -16.12
N ASN A 8 -11.09 -2.32 -16.82
CA ASN A 8 -12.51 -2.45 -17.16
C ASN A 8 -13.05 -3.60 -16.31
N ASN A 9 -13.55 -3.26 -15.12
CA ASN A 9 -14.41 -4.15 -14.37
C ASN A 9 -15.67 -4.41 -15.21
N PRO A 10 -15.96 -5.65 -15.63
CA PRO A 10 -17.23 -5.93 -16.26
C PRO A 10 -18.32 -5.90 -15.18
N ASP A 11 -19.48 -5.38 -15.57
CA ASP A 11 -20.78 -5.86 -15.09
C ASP A 11 -21.50 -5.14 -13.95
N ASN A 12 -21.50 -3.79 -13.88
CA ASN A 12 -22.54 -3.05 -13.13
C ASN A 12 -22.79 -1.59 -13.59
N GLY A 13 -22.45 -1.16 -14.82
CA GLY A 13 -22.82 0.19 -15.33
C GLY A 13 -22.30 1.44 -14.59
N GLU A 14 -21.79 1.29 -13.37
CA GLU A 14 -21.23 2.35 -12.54
C GLU A 14 -19.72 2.40 -12.73
N ARG A 15 -19.26 3.51 -13.32
CA ARG A 15 -17.84 3.78 -13.50
C ARG A 15 -17.23 4.14 -12.14
N ILE A 16 -16.47 3.22 -11.55
CA ILE A 16 -15.70 3.48 -10.33
C ILE A 16 -14.49 4.36 -10.69
N ILE A 17 -14.45 5.56 -10.14
CA ILE A 17 -13.32 6.49 -10.27
C ILE A 17 -12.40 6.27 -9.07
N SER A 18 -11.13 5.94 -9.33
CA SER A 18 -10.15 5.76 -8.26
C SER A 18 -9.69 7.11 -7.69
N ALA A 19 -9.23 7.12 -6.43
CA ALA A 19 -8.70 8.33 -5.81
C ALA A 19 -7.50 8.91 -6.58
N SER A 20 -6.66 8.05 -7.16
CA SER A 20 -5.53 8.47 -8.00
C SER A 20 -5.99 9.07 -9.33
N GLU A 21 -7.08 8.58 -9.92
CA GLU A 21 -7.69 9.16 -11.12
C GLU A 21 -8.24 10.57 -10.84
N LEU A 22 -8.93 10.75 -9.71
CA LEU A 22 -9.44 12.06 -9.31
C LEU A 22 -8.29 13.04 -9.04
N ALA A 23 -7.25 12.60 -8.33
CA ALA A 23 -6.06 13.41 -8.07
C ALA A 23 -5.31 13.78 -9.35
N GLU A 24 -5.26 12.89 -10.34
CA GLU A 24 -4.65 13.18 -11.64
C GLU A 24 -5.45 14.25 -12.40
N PHE A 25 -6.78 14.18 -12.36
CA PHE A 25 -7.64 15.19 -12.97
C PHE A 25 -7.46 16.58 -12.32
N ASP A 26 -7.44 16.63 -10.98
CA ASP A 26 -7.22 17.86 -10.21
C ASP A 26 -5.84 18.48 -10.49
N TYR A 27 -4.80 17.65 -10.59
CA TYR A 27 -3.45 18.09 -10.93
C TYR A 27 -3.35 18.57 -12.39
N CYS A 28 -3.84 17.77 -13.35
CA CYS A 28 -3.82 18.08 -14.77
C CYS A 28 -4.85 17.26 -15.56
N ALA A 29 -5.98 17.90 -15.90
CA ALA A 29 -7.04 17.31 -16.70
C ALA A 29 -6.56 16.78 -18.08
N LEU A 30 -5.55 17.43 -18.68
CA LEU A 30 -5.00 16.98 -19.97
C LEU A 30 -4.19 15.69 -19.83
N SER A 31 -3.39 15.54 -18.77
CA SER A 31 -2.66 14.29 -18.55
C SER A 31 -3.63 13.15 -18.23
N TRP A 32 -4.65 13.42 -17.40
CA TRP A 32 -5.72 12.47 -17.12
C TRP A 32 -6.40 11.98 -18.41
N TYR A 33 -6.71 12.90 -19.34
CA TYR A 33 -7.31 12.55 -20.64
C TYR A 33 -6.38 11.63 -21.44
N TYR A 34 -5.09 11.97 -21.57
CA TYR A 34 -4.13 11.13 -22.29
C TYR A 34 -3.94 9.76 -21.63
N THR A 35 -3.90 9.69 -20.32
CA THR A 35 -3.86 8.42 -19.58
C THR A 35 -5.10 7.57 -19.89
N ARG A 36 -6.28 8.18 -19.98
CA ARG A 36 -7.54 7.50 -20.31
C ARG A 36 -7.60 7.01 -21.76
N GLU A 37 -7.01 7.74 -22.70
CA GLU A 37 -6.89 7.35 -24.12
C GLU A 37 -5.79 6.31 -24.36
N GLY A 38 -5.10 5.85 -23.31
CA GLY A 38 -4.10 4.79 -23.41
C GLY A 38 -2.73 5.26 -23.91
N TYR A 39 -2.43 6.56 -23.77
CA TYR A 39 -1.10 7.07 -24.08
C TYR A 39 -0.05 6.45 -23.15
N ARG A 40 1.07 6.04 -23.73
CA ARG A 40 2.14 5.35 -22.98
C ARG A 40 2.97 6.35 -22.19
N VAL A 41 3.22 6.01 -20.94
CA VAL A 41 4.16 6.72 -20.08
C VAL A 41 5.59 6.29 -20.43
N PRO A 42 6.57 7.22 -20.46
CA PRO A 42 7.98 6.89 -20.65
C PRO A 42 8.50 5.87 -19.64
N ALA A 43 9.40 4.99 -20.09
CA ALA A 43 9.89 3.85 -19.31
C ALA A 43 10.62 4.28 -18.01
N ASP A 44 11.36 5.39 -18.05
CA ASP A 44 12.04 5.96 -16.88
C ASP A 44 11.07 6.35 -15.76
N ARG A 45 9.88 6.86 -16.12
CA ARG A 45 8.84 7.21 -15.15
C ARG A 45 8.15 5.98 -14.57
N VAL A 46 7.94 4.96 -15.41
CA VAL A 46 7.43 3.65 -14.94
C VAL A 46 8.41 3.02 -13.94
N GLU A 47 9.70 3.09 -14.21
CA GLU A 47 10.71 2.54 -13.30
C GLU A 47 10.79 3.27 -11.97
N ARG A 48 10.62 4.60 -11.97
CA ARG A 48 10.49 5.37 -10.71
C ARG A 48 9.25 4.96 -9.92
N MET A 49 8.12 4.77 -10.59
CA MET A 49 6.90 4.30 -9.95
C MET A 49 7.09 2.90 -9.34
N ASN A 50 7.74 1.98 -10.07
CA ASN A 50 8.04 0.63 -9.60
C ASN A 50 8.92 0.63 -8.35
N ARG A 51 9.96 1.49 -8.32
CA ARG A 51 10.78 1.67 -7.11
C ARG A 51 9.98 2.18 -5.92
N GLY A 52 9.03 3.09 -6.16
CA GLY A 52 8.10 3.55 -5.13
C GLY A 52 7.23 2.41 -4.58
N THR A 53 6.69 1.56 -5.45
CA THR A 53 5.92 0.37 -5.05
C THR A 53 6.74 -0.56 -4.17
N ILE A 54 7.96 -0.91 -4.58
CA ILE A 54 8.86 -1.79 -3.81
C ILE A 54 9.12 -1.19 -2.42
N ALA A 55 9.43 0.11 -2.35
CA ALA A 55 9.68 0.77 -1.06
C ALA A 55 8.44 0.74 -0.13
N HIS A 56 7.23 0.84 -0.68
CA HIS A 56 6.00 0.70 0.10
C HIS A 56 5.81 -0.72 0.63
N GLU A 57 6.06 -1.74 -0.19
CA GLU A 57 5.97 -3.15 0.22
C GLU A 57 6.98 -3.49 1.32
N GLU A 58 8.22 -2.98 1.20
CA GLU A 58 9.26 -3.14 2.23
C GLU A 58 8.84 -2.47 3.54
N ALA A 59 8.35 -1.22 3.48
CA ALA A 59 7.90 -0.50 4.66
C ALA A 59 6.70 -1.16 5.36
N GLU A 60 5.77 -1.73 4.59
CA GLU A 60 4.65 -2.50 5.13
C GLU A 60 5.14 -3.76 5.86
N THR A 61 6.05 -4.50 5.22
CA THR A 61 6.68 -5.70 5.80
C THR A 61 7.42 -5.39 7.10
N ASP A 62 8.19 -4.30 7.13
CA ASP A 62 8.92 -3.87 8.32
C ASP A 62 7.98 -3.45 9.45
N ARG A 63 6.89 -2.75 9.12
CA ARG A 63 5.85 -2.38 10.09
C ARG A 63 5.19 -3.62 10.70
N GLU A 64 4.88 -4.63 9.90
CA GLU A 64 4.35 -5.90 10.40
C GLU A 64 5.34 -6.61 11.33
N ARG A 65 6.62 -6.66 10.97
CA ARG A 65 7.66 -7.29 11.81
C ARG A 65 7.81 -6.55 13.14
N ASN A 66 7.90 -5.22 13.10
CA ASN A 66 8.07 -4.40 14.28
C ASN A 66 6.85 -4.46 15.21
N SER A 67 5.64 -4.53 14.66
CA SER A 67 4.43 -4.71 15.47
C SER A 67 4.39 -6.07 16.16
N LYS A 68 4.72 -7.17 15.48
CA LYS A 68 4.79 -8.52 16.07
C LYS A 68 5.83 -8.60 17.20
N LEU A 69 7.01 -8.02 17.00
CA LEU A 69 8.07 -7.98 18.02
C LEU A 69 7.66 -7.15 19.23
N SER A 70 7.09 -5.96 19.01
CA SER A 70 6.66 -5.06 20.08
C SER A 70 5.57 -5.69 20.95
N VAL A 71 4.56 -6.33 20.31
CA VAL A 71 3.48 -7.00 21.04
C VAL A 71 4.02 -8.18 21.86
N THR A 72 4.90 -8.99 21.28
CA THR A 72 5.48 -10.15 21.99
C THR A 72 6.28 -9.71 23.21
N LEU A 73 7.06 -8.62 23.10
CA LEU A 73 7.85 -8.07 24.19
C LEU A 73 6.94 -7.53 25.31
N ILE A 74 5.88 -6.79 24.98
CA ILE A 74 4.91 -6.28 25.96
C ILE A 74 4.25 -7.42 26.73
N VAL A 75 3.81 -8.48 26.03
CA VAL A 75 3.20 -9.65 26.67
C VAL A 75 4.19 -10.36 27.60
N ALA A 76 5.45 -10.51 27.17
CA ALA A 76 6.49 -11.12 28.01
C ALA A 76 6.73 -10.33 29.30
N ILE A 77 6.80 -8.99 29.22
CA ILE A 77 6.96 -8.13 30.41
C ILE A 77 5.76 -8.28 31.36
N LEU A 78 4.53 -8.30 30.84
CA LEU A 78 3.34 -8.47 31.67
C LEU A 78 3.34 -9.82 32.39
N LEU A 79 3.75 -10.90 31.72
CA LEU A 79 3.87 -12.22 32.33
C LEU A 79 4.90 -12.23 33.47
N VAL A 80 6.06 -11.58 33.28
CA VAL A 80 7.08 -11.46 34.33
C VAL A 80 6.55 -10.68 35.53
N ILE A 81 5.84 -9.58 35.31
CA ILE A 81 5.23 -8.79 36.38
C ILE A 81 4.22 -9.63 37.17
N VAL A 82 3.30 -10.32 36.48
CA VAL A 82 2.31 -11.19 37.11
C VAL A 82 2.98 -12.31 37.91
N PHE A 83 4.02 -12.94 37.36
CA PHE A 83 4.80 -13.95 38.06
C PHE A 83 5.46 -13.41 39.32
N MET A 84 6.06 -12.21 39.26
CA MET A 84 6.64 -11.56 40.44
C MET A 84 5.58 -11.32 41.51
N PHE A 85 4.40 -10.84 41.14
CA PHE A 85 3.29 -10.67 42.08
C PHE A 85 2.85 -11.98 42.73
N ILE A 86 2.78 -13.08 41.98
CA ILE A 86 2.40 -14.40 42.52
C ILE A 86 3.46 -14.94 43.50
N VAL A 87 4.75 -14.69 43.25
CA VAL A 87 5.83 -15.19 44.11
C VAL A 87 6.03 -14.34 45.37
N PHE A 88 5.75 -13.03 45.30
CA PHE A 88 5.94 -12.09 46.40
C PHE A 88 4.71 -11.87 47.30
N ILE A 89 3.53 -12.37 46.89
CA ILE A 89 2.32 -12.48 47.73
C ILE A 89 2.32 -13.83 48.44
#